data_AF-A0AAT9HRR9-F1
#
_entry.id   AF-A0AAT9HRR9-F1
#
_cell.length_a   1.000
_cell.length_b   1.000
_cell.length_c   1.000
_cell.angle_alpha   90.00
_cell.angle_beta   90.00
_cell.angle_gamma   90.00
#
_symmetry.space_group_name_H-M   'P 1'
#
loop_
_entity.id
_entity.type
_entity.pdbx_description
1 polymer ?
#
loop_
_entity_poly.entity_id
_entity_poly.type
_entity_poly.pdbx_seq_one_letter_code
_entity_poly.pdbx_strand_id
1 'polypeptide(L)'
;MPGVHTTAAGLEAAARAELLAEDVPEDRIEVTRRAQLRYDGTDTTLTVELTDPATMRRTFEERHRATYSFTLDRPIVVEALSVEATGLTEPPISPPSLLTKAPRRTAPPPRGPSASTPAAPGATYPPPPRGPSPGESVTGPAIITESGATTVVDDGWRAATTDDGQLVMERVAVTQSSRAVTEVDPVLLEVFNNLFMSIAEQMGARLESTAQSVNIKERLDFSCALFDPDGNLVANAPHIPVHLGSMGTSVKEVIRRRGPAMRPGDTYAVNDPYHGGTHLPDVTVITPVFAAEPADGTESDHKVLFYVASRGHHAEIGGIAPGSMPAGSHSIDEEGVLFDNWLLTENGRFREDETLRLLTEAPHPHATRRPTSPTCVPRSPPTTRVSTRSAA
;
A
#
# COMPACT_ATOMS: atom_id res chain seq x y z
N MET A 1 -18.55 -26.92 -6.91
CA MET A 1 -17.20 -27.23 -7.43
C MET A 1 -16.74 -28.57 -6.85
N PRO A 2 -17.20 -29.73 -7.37
CA PRO A 2 -17.04 -31.01 -6.67
C PRO A 2 -15.57 -31.39 -6.40
N GLY A 3 -14.69 -31.26 -7.41
CA GLY A 3 -13.27 -31.58 -7.26
C GLY A 3 -12.57 -30.77 -6.16
N VAL A 4 -12.85 -29.46 -6.08
CA VAL A 4 -12.29 -28.56 -5.05
C VAL A 4 -12.67 -29.02 -3.64
N HIS A 5 -13.95 -29.36 -3.43
CA HIS A 5 -14.40 -29.85 -2.12
C HIS A 5 -13.83 -31.23 -1.79
N THR A 6 -13.68 -32.12 -2.77
CA THR A 6 -13.04 -33.42 -2.56
C THR A 6 -11.57 -33.27 -2.16
N THR A 7 -10.81 -32.42 -2.84
CA THR A 7 -9.41 -32.13 -2.47
C THR A 7 -9.31 -31.50 -1.09
N ALA A 8 -10.16 -30.51 -0.76
CA ALA A 8 -10.16 -29.90 0.56
C ALA A 8 -10.52 -30.89 1.68
N ALA A 9 -11.45 -31.81 1.43
CA ALA A 9 -11.80 -32.85 2.40
C ALA A 9 -10.65 -33.85 2.63
N GLY A 10 -9.90 -34.19 1.58
CA GLY A 10 -8.69 -35.02 1.71
C GLY A 10 -7.60 -34.33 2.53
N LEU A 11 -7.36 -33.04 2.29
CA LEU A 11 -6.41 -32.23 3.06
C LEU A 11 -6.83 -32.09 4.53
N GLU A 12 -8.12 -31.88 4.80
CA GLU A 12 -8.62 -31.85 6.18
C GLU A 12 -8.41 -33.18 6.90
N ALA A 13 -8.72 -34.30 6.25
CA ALA A 13 -8.53 -35.61 6.84
C ALA A 13 -7.06 -35.86 7.21
N ALA A 14 -6.12 -35.46 6.34
CA ALA A 14 -4.69 -35.55 6.61
C ALA A 14 -4.27 -34.65 7.79
N ALA A 15 -4.67 -33.37 7.79
CA ALA A 15 -4.32 -32.42 8.85
C ALA A 15 -4.88 -32.82 10.22
N ARG A 16 -6.12 -33.33 10.27
CA ARG A 16 -6.72 -33.87 11.50
C ARG A 16 -5.97 -35.11 11.99
N ALA A 17 -5.57 -36.01 11.09
CA ALA A 17 -4.85 -37.22 11.47
C ALA A 17 -3.49 -36.93 12.11
N GLU A 18 -2.79 -35.89 11.66
CA GLU A 18 -1.53 -35.44 12.28
C GLU A 18 -1.76 -34.96 13.72
N LEU A 19 -2.74 -34.09 13.96
CA LEU A 19 -3.03 -33.61 15.33
C LEU A 19 -3.53 -34.72 16.26
N LEU A 20 -4.34 -35.66 15.75
CA LEU A 20 -4.76 -36.83 16.52
C LEU A 20 -3.58 -37.75 16.88
N ALA A 21 -2.56 -37.84 16.01
CA ALA A 21 -1.34 -38.59 16.32
C ALA A 21 -0.46 -37.91 17.38
N GLU A 22 -0.68 -36.62 17.64
CA GLU A 22 -0.08 -35.84 18.73
C GLU A 22 -0.97 -35.79 19.99
N ASP A 23 -1.95 -36.68 20.10
CA ASP A 23 -2.89 -36.80 21.24
C ASP A 23 -3.77 -35.54 21.46
N VAL A 24 -3.97 -34.71 20.44
CA VAL A 24 -4.94 -33.60 20.51
C VAL A 24 -6.37 -34.16 20.43
N PRO A 25 -7.25 -33.88 21.41
CA PRO A 25 -8.63 -34.37 21.38
C PRO A 25 -9.42 -33.85 20.16
N GLU A 26 -10.25 -34.70 19.55
CA GLU A 26 -11.00 -34.35 18.33
C GLU A 26 -11.93 -33.14 18.50
N ASP A 27 -12.55 -33.01 19.67
CA ASP A 27 -13.41 -31.89 20.05
C ASP A 27 -12.65 -30.57 20.28
N ARG A 28 -11.31 -30.64 20.34
CA ARG A 28 -10.41 -29.48 20.46
C ARG A 28 -9.67 -29.15 19.16
N ILE A 29 -10.05 -29.77 18.04
CA ILE A 29 -9.47 -29.47 16.71
C ILE A 29 -10.43 -28.60 15.91
N GLU A 30 -10.06 -27.33 15.73
CA GLU A 30 -10.72 -26.43 14.79
C GLU A 30 -10.08 -26.53 13.41
N VAL A 31 -10.88 -26.45 12.35
CA VAL A 31 -10.37 -26.51 10.98
C VAL A 31 -10.87 -25.33 10.17
N THR A 32 -9.92 -24.65 9.52
CA THR A 32 -10.19 -23.59 8.56
C THR A 32 -9.76 -24.02 7.16
N ARG A 33 -10.68 -23.97 6.20
CA ARG A 33 -10.41 -24.26 4.78
C ARG A 33 -10.32 -22.96 4.00
N ARG A 34 -9.25 -22.79 3.21
CA ARG A 34 -9.02 -21.59 2.41
C ARG A 34 -8.67 -21.95 0.97
N ALA A 35 -8.99 -21.03 0.06
CA ALA A 35 -8.64 -21.08 -1.34
C ALA A 35 -7.80 -19.87 -1.72
N GLN A 36 -6.74 -20.10 -2.48
CA GLN A 36 -5.93 -19.05 -3.09
C GLN A 36 -6.49 -18.77 -4.48
N LEU A 37 -7.04 -17.57 -4.66
CA LEU A 37 -7.70 -17.16 -5.89
C LEU A 37 -6.85 -16.12 -6.63
N ARG A 38 -6.89 -16.16 -7.96
CA ARG A 38 -6.28 -15.14 -8.82
C ARG A 38 -7.12 -14.93 -10.08
N TYR A 39 -6.93 -13.79 -10.75
CA TYR A 39 -7.45 -13.65 -12.10
C TYR A 39 -6.63 -14.52 -13.06
N ASP A 40 -7.29 -15.12 -14.05
CA ASP A 40 -6.61 -15.87 -15.09
C ASP A 40 -5.49 -15.05 -15.73
N GLY A 41 -4.35 -15.69 -16.03
CA GLY A 41 -3.15 -15.05 -16.55
C GLY A 41 -2.44 -14.04 -15.63
N THR A 42 -2.83 -13.89 -14.36
CA THR A 42 -2.03 -13.22 -13.32
C THR A 42 -1.37 -14.28 -12.43
N ASP A 43 -0.32 -13.92 -11.68
CA ASP A 43 0.36 -14.87 -10.78
C ASP A 43 0.14 -14.56 -9.30
N THR A 44 -0.58 -13.48 -8.99
CA THR A 44 -0.74 -12.99 -7.62
C THR A 44 -2.04 -13.50 -7.04
N THR A 45 -1.94 -14.28 -5.97
CA THR A 45 -3.08 -14.90 -5.31
C THR A 45 -3.55 -14.10 -4.11
N LEU A 46 -4.86 -14.11 -3.88
CA LEU A 46 -5.48 -13.65 -2.65
C LEU A 46 -6.19 -14.83 -2.00
N THR A 47 -5.88 -15.05 -0.72
CA THR A 47 -6.52 -16.08 0.07
C THR A 47 -7.93 -15.66 0.45
N VAL A 48 -8.91 -16.54 0.31
CA VAL A 48 -10.29 -16.41 0.81
C VAL A 48 -10.69 -17.69 1.53
N GLU A 49 -11.70 -17.63 2.40
CA GLU A 49 -12.28 -18.85 2.96
C GLU A 49 -12.96 -19.67 1.87
N LEU A 50 -12.89 -21.00 1.98
CA LEU A 50 -13.49 -21.91 1.02
C LEU A 50 -14.98 -22.08 1.32
N THR A 51 -15.82 -21.44 0.50
CA THR A 51 -17.29 -21.40 0.63
C THR A 51 -17.93 -21.61 -0.75
N ASP A 52 -19.16 -21.17 -0.97
CA ASP A 52 -19.81 -21.18 -2.28
C ASP A 52 -19.11 -20.22 -3.27
N PRO A 53 -19.15 -20.50 -4.59
CA PRO A 53 -18.45 -19.71 -5.58
C PRO A 53 -18.82 -18.22 -5.62
N ALA A 54 -20.07 -17.86 -5.30
CA ALA A 54 -20.53 -16.47 -5.38
C ALA A 54 -19.96 -15.66 -4.21
N THR A 55 -19.97 -16.22 -3.00
CA THR A 55 -19.32 -15.60 -1.83
C THR A 55 -17.82 -15.48 -2.02
N MET A 56 -17.16 -16.53 -2.51
CA MET A 56 -15.72 -16.51 -2.78
C MET A 56 -15.33 -15.41 -3.78
N ARG A 57 -16.09 -15.28 -4.89
CA ARG A 57 -15.89 -14.23 -5.89
C ARG A 57 -16.01 -12.84 -5.28
N ARG A 58 -17.10 -12.57 -4.55
CA ARG A 58 -17.33 -11.26 -3.93
C ARG A 58 -16.20 -10.91 -2.96
N THR A 59 -15.84 -11.82 -2.06
CA THR A 59 -14.75 -11.60 -1.10
C THR A 59 -13.41 -11.38 -1.79
N PHE A 60 -13.13 -12.11 -2.88
CA PHE A 60 -11.94 -11.89 -3.69
C PHE A 60 -11.92 -10.52 -4.34
N GLU A 61 -13.01 -10.10 -4.98
CA GLU A 61 -13.11 -8.79 -5.64
C GLU A 61 -13.03 -7.63 -4.62
N GLU A 62 -13.63 -7.77 -3.44
CA GLU A 62 -13.50 -6.83 -2.33
C GLU A 62 -12.06 -6.73 -1.84
N ARG A 63 -11.39 -7.86 -1.57
CA ARG A 63 -9.98 -7.89 -1.16
C ARG A 63 -9.04 -7.37 -2.24
N HIS A 64 -9.31 -7.68 -3.51
CA HIS A 64 -8.52 -7.20 -4.64
C HIS A 64 -8.68 -5.69 -4.80
N ARG A 65 -9.88 -5.15 -4.62
CA ARG A 65 -10.11 -3.70 -4.59
C ARG A 65 -9.50 -3.04 -3.36
N ALA A 66 -9.53 -3.65 -2.18
CA ALA A 66 -8.88 -3.10 -1.00
C ALA A 66 -7.35 -3.08 -1.13
N THR A 67 -6.77 -4.13 -1.72
CA THR A 67 -5.31 -4.31 -1.82
C THR A 67 -4.72 -3.54 -3.01
N TYR A 68 -5.36 -3.63 -4.18
CA TYR A 68 -4.83 -3.11 -5.45
C TYR A 68 -5.68 -1.99 -6.04
N SER A 69 -6.83 -1.68 -5.45
CA SER A 69 -7.72 -0.59 -5.86
C SER A 69 -8.40 -0.76 -7.23
N PHE A 70 -8.41 -1.98 -7.78
CA PHE A 70 -9.17 -2.30 -9.00
C PHE A 70 -9.69 -3.74 -9.01
N THR A 71 -10.43 -4.10 -10.06
CA THR A 71 -10.84 -5.47 -10.42
C THR A 71 -10.65 -5.66 -11.93
N LEU A 72 -10.58 -6.91 -12.39
CA LEU A 72 -10.42 -7.26 -13.80
C LEU A 72 -11.66 -8.01 -14.29
N ASP A 73 -12.05 -7.75 -15.54
CA ASP A 73 -13.07 -8.55 -16.21
C ASP A 73 -12.45 -9.83 -16.80
N ARG A 74 -12.01 -10.72 -15.90
CA ARG A 74 -11.34 -11.98 -16.24
C ARG A 74 -11.89 -13.14 -15.38
N PRO A 75 -11.82 -14.38 -15.87
CA PRO A 75 -12.12 -15.55 -15.05
C PRO A 75 -11.26 -15.57 -13.78
N ILE A 76 -11.83 -16.04 -12.67
CA ILE A 76 -11.09 -16.27 -11.42
C ILE A 76 -10.73 -17.75 -11.36
N VAL A 77 -9.48 -18.04 -11.06
CA VAL A 77 -8.90 -19.39 -10.97
C VAL A 77 -8.59 -19.69 -9.51
N VAL A 78 -8.95 -20.90 -9.07
CA VAL A 78 -8.46 -21.48 -7.81
C VAL A 78 -7.08 -22.05 -8.09
N GLU A 79 -6.04 -21.38 -7.63
CA GLU A 79 -4.65 -21.80 -7.84
C GLU A 79 -4.25 -22.90 -6.85
N ALA A 80 -4.61 -22.72 -5.57
CA ALA A 80 -4.26 -23.64 -4.51
C ALA A 80 -5.35 -23.67 -3.43
N LEU A 81 -5.34 -24.75 -2.66
CA LEU A 81 -6.15 -24.92 -1.45
C LEU A 81 -5.21 -25.08 -0.26
N SER A 82 -5.58 -24.46 0.86
CA SER A 82 -4.92 -24.71 2.14
C SER A 82 -5.96 -25.07 3.19
N VAL A 83 -5.63 -26.07 4.01
CA VAL A 83 -6.42 -26.43 5.18
C VAL A 83 -5.52 -26.32 6.39
N GLU A 84 -5.97 -25.56 7.37
CA GLU A 84 -5.31 -25.37 8.65
C GLU A 84 -6.14 -26.05 9.71
N ALA A 85 -5.53 -26.99 10.44
CA ALA A 85 -6.11 -27.59 11.63
C ALA A 85 -5.37 -27.03 12.85
N THR A 86 -6.12 -26.55 13.83
CA THR A 86 -5.58 -25.91 15.04
C THR A 86 -6.05 -26.70 16.25
N GLY A 87 -5.10 -27.25 17.01
CA GLY A 87 -5.35 -27.85 18.32
C GLY A 87 -5.46 -26.76 19.38
N LEU A 88 -6.64 -26.58 19.94
CA LEU A 88 -6.88 -25.60 21.00
C LEU A 88 -6.25 -26.08 22.30
N THR A 89 -5.22 -25.39 22.78
CA THR A 89 -4.70 -25.58 24.13
C THR A 89 -5.42 -24.66 25.11
N GLU A 90 -5.51 -25.06 26.37
CA GLU A 90 -5.89 -24.08 27.39
C GLU A 90 -4.77 -23.04 27.46
N PRO A 91 -5.10 -21.73 27.37
CA PRO A 91 -4.09 -20.73 27.60
C PRO A 91 -3.48 -21.00 28.98
N PRO A 92 -2.15 -20.90 29.13
CA PRO A 92 -1.54 -21.01 30.44
C PRO A 92 -2.29 -20.04 31.35
N ILE A 93 -2.84 -20.57 32.45
CA ILE A 93 -3.56 -19.75 33.44
C ILE A 93 -2.61 -18.60 33.77
N SER A 94 -2.95 -17.40 33.30
CA SER A 94 -2.24 -16.20 33.74
C SER A 94 -2.32 -16.25 35.26
N PRO A 95 -1.17 -16.35 35.96
CA PRO A 95 -1.22 -16.50 37.40
C PRO A 95 -2.10 -15.38 37.95
N PRO A 96 -3.10 -15.69 38.81
CA PRO A 96 -3.92 -14.65 39.40
C PRO A 96 -2.98 -13.61 39.99
N SER A 97 -3.13 -12.38 39.51
CA SER A 97 -2.27 -11.22 39.74
C SER A 97 -1.39 -11.40 40.99
N LEU A 98 -0.08 -11.59 40.80
CA LEU A 98 0.89 -11.64 41.92
C LEU A 98 0.93 -10.32 42.71
N LEU A 99 0.21 -9.30 42.26
CA LEU A 99 -0.05 -8.06 42.97
C LEU A 99 -1.10 -8.32 44.06
N THR A 100 -0.69 -9.10 45.05
CA THR A 100 -1.25 -9.04 46.40
C THR A 100 -1.33 -7.56 46.76
N LYS A 101 -2.53 -7.02 47.06
CA LYS A 101 -2.71 -5.66 47.56
C LYS A 101 -1.67 -5.41 48.65
N ALA A 102 -0.57 -4.75 48.32
CA ALA A 102 0.40 -4.36 49.31
C ALA A 102 -0.34 -3.45 50.30
N PRO A 103 -0.22 -3.65 51.62
CA PRO A 103 -0.86 -2.77 52.58
C PRO A 103 -0.46 -1.34 52.25
N ARG A 104 -1.44 -0.44 52.12
CA ARG A 104 -1.20 0.99 51.95
C ARG A 104 -0.21 1.45 53.01
N ARG A 105 1.06 1.63 52.64
CA ARG A 105 1.96 2.48 53.40
C ARG A 105 1.59 3.90 53.00
N THR A 106 0.79 4.54 53.84
CA THR A 106 0.58 5.98 53.84
C THR A 106 1.92 6.65 54.18
N ALA A 107 2.84 6.70 53.22
CA ALA A 107 3.91 7.68 53.26
C ALA A 107 3.29 9.01 52.80
N PRO A 108 3.51 10.12 53.54
CA PRO A 108 2.98 11.41 53.13
C PRO A 108 3.57 11.78 51.76
N PRO A 109 2.80 12.44 50.87
CA PRO A 109 3.31 12.86 49.58
C PRO A 109 4.51 13.78 49.80
N PRO A 110 5.63 13.60 49.08
CA PRO A 110 6.69 14.58 49.11
C PRO A 110 6.13 15.90 48.60
N ARG A 111 6.02 16.89 49.50
CA ARG A 111 5.75 18.27 49.14
C ARG A 111 6.99 18.82 48.44
N GLY A 112 6.96 18.83 47.12
CA GLY A 112 7.89 19.56 46.25
C GLY A 112 7.08 20.35 45.21
N PRO A 113 7.51 21.57 44.84
CA PRO A 113 6.68 22.49 44.07
C PRO A 113 6.31 21.93 42.71
N SER A 114 5.02 21.98 42.40
CA SER A 114 4.44 21.79 41.07
C SER A 114 4.83 22.99 40.21
N ALA A 115 5.72 22.76 39.25
CA ALA A 115 5.85 23.51 38.00
C ALA A 115 6.94 22.85 37.15
N SER A 116 6.56 22.14 36.09
CA SER A 116 7.49 21.70 35.05
C SER A 116 7.17 22.43 33.76
N THR A 117 7.95 23.47 33.50
CA THR A 117 8.21 24.09 32.19
C THR A 117 8.96 23.09 31.28
N PRO A 118 8.94 23.23 29.94
CA PRO A 118 9.54 22.26 29.03
C PRO A 118 11.05 22.14 29.21
N ALA A 119 11.54 20.92 29.06
CA ALA A 119 12.93 20.46 29.03
C ALA A 119 14.02 21.55 28.96
N ALA A 120 14.57 21.92 30.12
CA ALA A 120 15.89 22.53 30.22
C ALA A 120 16.91 21.46 30.64
N PRO A 121 18.14 21.45 30.09
CA PRO A 121 19.20 20.55 30.54
C PRO A 121 19.51 20.81 32.02
N GLY A 122 19.34 19.81 32.89
CA GLY A 122 19.62 19.91 34.33
C GLY A 122 18.40 19.93 35.26
N ALA A 123 17.19 19.68 34.76
CA ALA A 123 16.02 19.51 35.62
C ALA A 123 16.12 18.22 36.46
N THR A 124 16.14 18.37 37.79
CA THR A 124 16.10 17.26 38.76
C THR A 124 14.67 16.74 38.88
N TYR A 125 14.41 15.54 38.36
CA TYR A 125 13.16 14.83 38.61
C TYR A 125 13.15 14.33 40.06
N PRO A 126 12.01 14.43 40.78
CA PRO A 126 11.87 13.73 42.06
C PRO A 126 12.10 12.22 41.87
N PRO A 127 12.59 11.49 42.90
CA PRO A 127 12.82 10.06 42.79
C PRO A 127 11.52 9.38 42.30
N PRO A 128 11.58 8.57 41.23
CA PRO A 128 10.38 8.11 40.56
C PRO A 128 9.55 7.26 41.54
N PRO A 129 8.24 7.51 41.67
CA PRO A 129 7.38 6.58 42.36
C PRO A 129 7.48 5.21 41.67
N ARG A 130 7.40 4.12 42.44
CA ARG A 130 7.10 2.80 41.84
C ARG A 130 5.81 2.95 41.02
N GLY A 131 5.75 2.29 39.86
CA GLY A 131 4.61 2.38 38.95
C GLY A 131 3.25 2.16 39.62
N PRO A 132 2.17 2.67 39.01
CA PRO A 132 0.82 2.62 39.60
C PRO A 132 0.42 1.19 39.94
N SER A 133 -0.19 1.01 41.12
CA SER A 133 -0.82 -0.27 41.46
C SER A 133 -2.02 -0.54 40.53
N PRO A 134 -2.53 -1.79 40.41
CA PRO A 134 -3.72 -2.07 39.62
C PRO A 134 -4.89 -1.15 40.00
N GLY A 135 -5.47 -0.48 39.01
CA GLY A 135 -6.54 0.53 39.19
C GLY A 135 -6.07 1.94 39.57
N GLU A 136 -4.77 2.18 39.69
CA GLU A 136 -4.19 3.52 39.84
C GLU A 136 -3.74 4.06 38.47
N SER A 137 -3.84 5.38 38.28
CA SER A 137 -3.42 6.04 37.06
C SER A 137 -2.50 7.22 37.36
N VAL A 138 -1.45 7.38 36.55
CA VAL A 138 -0.53 8.51 36.60
C VAL A 138 -0.72 9.34 35.35
N THR A 139 -1.05 10.63 35.50
CA THR A 139 -1.07 11.58 34.37
C THR A 139 0.28 12.29 34.31
N GLY A 140 0.83 12.42 33.11
CA GLY A 140 2.12 13.07 32.89
C GLY A 140 2.12 14.57 33.22
N PRO A 141 3.30 15.21 33.28
CA PRO A 141 4.62 14.63 33.04
C PRO A 141 5.11 13.76 34.22
N ALA A 142 5.45 12.50 33.96
CA ALA A 142 5.89 11.55 34.99
C ALA A 142 6.85 10.48 34.43
N ILE A 143 7.64 9.84 35.29
CA ILE A 143 8.49 8.70 34.94
C ILE A 143 8.09 7.52 35.82
N ILE A 144 7.76 6.40 35.20
CA ILE A 144 7.46 5.13 35.84
C ILE A 144 8.68 4.21 35.68
N THR A 145 9.26 3.79 36.79
CA THR A 145 10.39 2.85 36.78
C THR A 145 9.95 1.47 37.27
N GLU A 146 10.23 0.45 36.47
CA GLU A 146 10.03 -0.97 36.74
C GLU A 146 11.37 -1.71 36.73
N SER A 147 11.40 -2.98 37.14
CA SER A 147 12.65 -3.75 37.21
C SER A 147 13.31 -4.00 35.84
N GLY A 148 12.55 -3.91 34.74
CA GLY A 148 13.05 -4.14 33.38
C GLY A 148 12.79 -3.00 32.39
N ALA A 149 12.14 -1.91 32.81
CA ALA A 149 11.75 -0.83 31.91
C ALA A 149 11.65 0.51 32.66
N THR A 150 11.85 1.61 31.93
CA THR A 150 11.55 2.97 32.39
C THR A 150 10.64 3.61 31.37
N THR A 151 9.41 3.92 31.77
CA THR A 151 8.39 4.52 30.90
C THR A 151 8.24 6.00 31.22
N VAL A 152 8.34 6.85 30.20
CA VAL A 152 8.09 8.29 30.31
C VAL A 152 6.63 8.55 29.92
N VAL A 153 5.88 9.19 30.81
CA VAL A 153 4.50 9.63 30.57
C VAL A 153 4.55 11.12 30.28
N ASP A 154 4.41 11.49 29.02
CA ASP A 154 4.44 12.89 28.57
C ASP A 154 3.20 13.67 29.03
N ASP A 155 3.30 15.00 28.97
CA ASP A 155 2.16 15.87 29.24
C ASP A 155 0.97 15.57 28.31
N GLY A 156 -0.24 15.56 28.88
CA GLY A 156 -1.47 15.16 28.19
C GLY A 156 -1.68 13.64 28.02
N TRP A 157 -0.74 12.81 28.48
CA TRP A 157 -0.91 11.36 28.55
C TRP A 157 -1.21 10.88 29.97
N ARG A 158 -1.96 9.78 30.07
CA ARG A 158 -2.24 9.05 31.31
C ARG A 158 -1.83 7.61 31.13
N ALA A 159 -1.06 7.09 32.07
CA ALA A 159 -0.75 5.67 32.17
C ALA A 159 -1.58 5.03 33.29
N ALA A 160 -2.17 3.86 33.04
CA ALA A 160 -2.93 3.10 34.02
C ALA A 160 -2.57 1.61 33.95
N THR A 161 -2.55 0.94 35.09
CA THR A 161 -2.25 -0.50 35.16
C THR A 161 -3.55 -1.31 35.13
N THR A 162 -3.68 -2.25 34.19
CA THR A 162 -4.79 -3.21 34.14
C THR A 162 -4.71 -4.19 35.32
N ASP A 163 -5.79 -4.93 35.59
CA ASP A 163 -5.80 -5.95 36.64
C ASP A 163 -4.75 -7.06 36.41
N ASP A 164 -4.38 -7.27 35.14
CA ASP A 164 -3.36 -8.20 34.67
C ASP A 164 -1.93 -7.62 34.72
N GLY A 165 -1.74 -6.40 35.24
CA GLY A 165 -0.43 -5.77 35.39
C GLY A 165 0.14 -5.14 34.12
N GLN A 166 -0.66 -4.97 33.07
CA GLN A 166 -0.24 -4.28 31.84
C GLN A 166 -0.36 -2.77 32.03
N LEU A 167 0.63 -2.01 31.55
CA LEU A 167 0.58 -0.55 31.54
C LEU A 167 -0.07 -0.06 30.23
N VAL A 168 -1.23 0.56 30.34
CA VAL A 168 -1.96 1.16 29.21
C VAL A 168 -1.74 2.66 29.22
N MET A 169 -1.29 3.21 28.09
CA MET A 169 -1.13 4.65 27.88
C MET A 169 -2.27 5.20 27.03
N GLU A 170 -2.99 6.16 27.59
CA GLU A 170 -4.09 6.86 26.92
C GLU A 170 -3.79 8.34 26.83
N ARG A 171 -4.08 8.93 25.67
CA ARG A 171 -4.01 10.37 25.50
C ARG A 171 -5.27 11.01 26.07
N VAL A 172 -5.16 11.65 27.23
CA VAL A 172 -6.30 12.25 27.96
C VAL A 172 -6.48 13.74 27.67
N ALA A 173 -5.45 14.40 27.15
CA ALA A 173 -5.55 15.75 26.63
C ALA A 173 -4.85 15.83 25.29
N VAL A 174 -5.52 16.48 24.34
CA VAL A 174 -4.85 16.99 23.14
C VAL A 174 -4.03 18.18 23.59
N THR A 175 -2.77 17.95 23.96
CA THR A 175 -1.77 19.00 23.89
C THR A 175 -1.85 19.57 22.49
N GLN A 176 -2.13 20.88 22.37
CA GLN A 176 -2.15 21.56 21.08
C GLN A 176 -0.83 21.17 20.42
N SER A 177 -0.90 20.42 19.31
CA SER A 177 0.28 20.18 18.50
C SER A 177 0.89 21.56 18.26
N SER A 178 2.20 21.67 18.43
CA SER A 178 2.95 22.85 18.01
C SER A 178 2.29 23.40 16.75
N ARG A 179 1.73 24.62 16.87
CA ARG A 179 1.09 25.37 15.80
C ARG A 179 1.90 25.08 14.53
N ALA A 180 1.32 24.58 13.44
CA ALA A 180 2.08 24.21 12.24
C ALA A 180 3.06 25.34 11.92
N VAL A 181 4.32 25.16 12.31
CA VAL A 181 5.29 26.23 12.26
C VAL A 181 5.79 26.17 10.82
N THR A 182 5.74 27.29 10.11
CA THR A 182 6.36 27.39 8.79
C THR A 182 7.89 27.35 8.88
N GLU A 183 8.45 27.37 10.09
CA GLU A 183 9.85 27.06 10.33
C GLU A 183 10.06 25.55 10.19
N VAL A 184 11.09 25.19 9.42
CA VAL A 184 11.45 23.80 9.14
C VAL A 184 11.86 23.11 10.44
N ASP A 185 10.93 22.40 11.07
CA ASP A 185 11.22 21.49 12.18
C ASP A 185 11.96 20.26 11.60
N PRO A 186 13.22 20.02 11.98
CA PRO A 186 14.00 18.90 11.44
C PRO A 186 13.38 17.54 11.74
N VAL A 187 12.63 17.41 12.84
CA VAL A 187 11.91 16.16 13.17
C VAL A 187 10.74 15.97 12.21
N LEU A 188 9.91 17.01 12.02
CA LEU A 188 8.79 16.91 11.08
C LEU A 188 9.27 16.74 9.64
N LEU A 189 10.36 17.41 9.23
CA LEU A 189 10.96 17.23 7.92
C LEU A 189 11.31 15.77 7.67
N GLU A 190 11.97 15.12 8.64
CA GLU A 190 12.36 13.72 8.52
C GLU A 190 11.13 12.79 8.54
N VAL A 191 10.14 13.07 9.38
CA VAL A 191 8.87 12.31 9.40
C VAL A 191 8.18 12.39 8.04
N PHE A 192 7.99 13.58 7.47
CA PHE A 192 7.34 13.76 6.18
C PHE A 192 8.17 13.18 5.03
N ASN A 193 9.49 13.30 5.06
CA ASN A 193 10.38 12.68 4.08
C ASN A 193 10.17 11.15 4.05
N ASN A 194 10.18 10.49 5.22
CA ASN A 194 9.93 9.05 5.30
C ASN A 194 8.52 8.67 4.87
N LEU A 195 7.49 9.48 5.21
CA LEU A 195 6.12 9.23 4.78
C LEU A 195 5.99 9.31 3.25
N PHE A 196 6.53 10.34 2.60
CA PHE A 196 6.46 10.47 1.14
C PHE A 196 7.27 9.39 0.41
N MET A 197 8.44 9.04 0.92
CA MET A 197 9.24 7.92 0.40
C MET A 197 8.48 6.59 0.53
N SER A 198 7.85 6.35 1.68
CA SER A 198 7.05 5.14 1.91
C SER A 198 5.88 5.04 0.92
N ILE A 199 5.23 6.15 0.55
CA ILE A 199 4.18 6.14 -0.48
C ILE A 199 4.77 5.70 -1.82
N ALA A 200 5.91 6.26 -2.24
CA ALA A 200 6.55 5.90 -3.50
C ALA A 200 6.96 4.41 -3.54
N GLU A 201 7.51 3.88 -2.44
CA GLU A 201 7.88 2.47 -2.30
C GLU A 201 6.66 1.55 -2.34
N GLN A 202 5.58 1.93 -1.65
CA GLN A 202 4.32 1.18 -1.68
C GLN A 202 3.72 1.16 -3.08
N MET A 203 3.75 2.29 -3.82
CA MET A 203 3.35 2.32 -5.23
C MET A 203 4.18 1.32 -6.05
N GLY A 204 5.49 1.28 -5.84
CA GLY A 204 6.39 0.33 -6.50
C GLY A 204 6.05 -1.12 -6.22
N ALA A 205 5.90 -1.49 -4.95
CA ALA A 205 5.52 -2.85 -4.54
C ALA A 205 4.15 -3.27 -5.10
N ARG A 206 3.19 -2.34 -5.21
CA ARG A 206 1.89 -2.59 -5.85
C ARG A 206 2.02 -2.82 -7.35
N LEU A 207 2.85 -2.04 -8.03
CA LEU A 207 3.13 -2.20 -9.46
C LEU A 207 3.80 -3.56 -9.74
N GLU A 208 4.85 -3.89 -8.99
CA GLU A 208 5.57 -5.17 -9.08
C GLU A 208 4.62 -6.36 -8.87
N SER A 209 3.83 -6.34 -7.78
CA SER A 209 2.94 -7.45 -7.42
C SER A 209 1.75 -7.62 -8.36
N THR A 210 1.41 -6.63 -9.19
CA THR A 210 0.30 -6.74 -10.17
C THR A 210 0.80 -6.92 -11.61
N ALA A 211 2.11 -6.75 -11.84
CA ALA A 211 2.69 -6.85 -13.17
C ALA A 211 2.67 -8.28 -13.71
N GLN A 212 2.32 -8.39 -14.99
CA GLN A 212 2.51 -9.61 -15.79
C GLN A 212 3.83 -9.56 -16.58
N SER A 213 4.44 -8.38 -16.70
CA SER A 213 5.70 -8.17 -17.41
C SER A 213 6.86 -8.67 -16.56
N VAL A 214 7.65 -9.60 -17.09
CA VAL A 214 8.90 -10.07 -16.46
C VAL A 214 9.88 -8.90 -16.26
N ASN A 215 9.88 -7.91 -17.16
CA ASN A 215 10.73 -6.72 -16.99
C ASN A 215 10.35 -5.92 -15.74
N ILE A 216 9.05 -5.78 -15.45
CA ILE A 216 8.59 -5.05 -14.27
C ILE A 216 8.74 -5.91 -13.02
N LYS A 217 8.33 -7.18 -13.08
CA LYS A 217 8.25 -8.06 -11.91
C LYS A 217 9.60 -8.60 -11.44
N GLU A 218 10.46 -9.02 -12.37
CA GLU A 218 11.73 -9.69 -12.04
C GLU A 218 12.94 -8.77 -12.22
N ARG A 219 12.91 -7.92 -13.25
CA ARG A 219 14.02 -6.97 -13.51
C ARG A 219 13.84 -5.63 -12.80
N LEU A 220 12.67 -5.41 -12.17
CA LEU A 220 12.29 -4.18 -11.49
C LEU A 220 12.48 -2.94 -12.37
N ASP A 221 12.14 -3.09 -13.65
CA ASP A 221 12.29 -2.06 -14.68
C ASP A 221 11.13 -1.07 -14.65
N PHE A 222 11.01 -0.36 -13.53
CA PHE A 222 9.99 0.63 -13.28
C PHE A 222 10.46 1.68 -12.27
N SER A 223 9.75 2.80 -12.14
CA SER A 223 9.96 3.77 -11.07
C SER A 223 8.65 4.46 -10.69
N CYS A 224 8.49 4.75 -9.40
CA CYS A 224 7.32 5.44 -8.87
C CYS A 224 7.78 6.71 -8.16
N ALA A 225 7.04 7.80 -8.34
CA ALA A 225 7.40 9.10 -7.79
C ALA A 225 6.19 9.98 -7.48
N LEU A 226 6.38 10.87 -6.50
CA LEU A 226 5.46 11.93 -6.12
C LEU A 226 6.02 13.28 -6.57
N PHE A 227 5.13 14.15 -7.03
CA PHE A 227 5.46 15.48 -7.52
C PHE A 227 4.56 16.53 -6.90
N ASP A 228 5.10 17.71 -6.61
CA ASP A 228 4.33 18.85 -6.11
C ASP A 228 3.35 19.40 -7.18
N PRO A 229 2.48 20.37 -6.85
CA PRO A 229 1.54 20.97 -7.82
C PRO A 229 2.19 21.56 -9.09
N ASP A 230 3.47 21.92 -9.03
CA ASP A 230 4.23 22.49 -10.14
C ASP A 230 5.00 21.41 -10.94
N GLY A 231 4.86 20.13 -10.55
CA GLY A 231 5.51 19.00 -11.19
C GLY A 231 6.97 18.81 -10.79
N ASN A 232 7.43 19.36 -9.67
CA ASN A 232 8.77 19.09 -9.13
C ASN A 232 8.77 17.80 -8.31
N LEU A 233 9.83 17.02 -8.43
CA LEU A 233 9.99 15.75 -7.73
C LEU A 233 10.09 15.96 -6.21
N VAL A 234 9.24 15.26 -5.45
CA VAL A 234 9.21 15.30 -3.98
C VAL A 234 9.82 14.03 -3.39
N ALA A 235 9.41 12.86 -3.89
CA ALA A 235 9.88 11.56 -3.42
C ALA A 235 9.84 10.53 -4.55
N ASN A 236 10.70 9.51 -4.48
CA ASN A 236 10.76 8.45 -5.48
C ASN A 236 11.20 7.11 -4.88
N ALA A 237 10.66 6.01 -5.39
CA ALA A 237 11.21 4.69 -5.12
C ALA A 237 12.47 4.48 -6.00
N PRO A 238 13.65 4.17 -5.42
CA PRO A 238 14.88 4.05 -6.18
C PRO A 238 14.97 2.67 -6.84
N HIS A 239 14.68 2.60 -8.14
CA HIS A 239 14.89 1.39 -8.92
C HIS A 239 15.75 1.66 -10.15
N ILE A 240 15.48 2.74 -10.90
CA ILE A 240 16.26 3.11 -12.10
C ILE A 240 16.53 4.63 -12.17
N PRO A 241 17.80 5.07 -12.01
CA PRO A 241 18.15 6.50 -11.98
C PRO A 241 17.75 7.31 -13.23
N VAL A 242 17.73 6.70 -14.43
CA VAL A 242 17.37 7.40 -15.68
C VAL A 242 15.91 7.85 -15.71
N HIS A 243 15.03 7.15 -15.00
CA HIS A 243 13.61 7.50 -14.90
C HIS A 243 13.42 8.80 -14.11
N LEU A 244 14.16 8.98 -13.02
CA LEU A 244 14.00 10.14 -12.12
C LEU A 244 14.25 11.48 -12.84
N GLY A 245 15.30 11.54 -13.67
CA GLY A 245 15.68 12.79 -14.33
C GLY A 245 14.69 13.25 -15.42
N SER A 246 13.90 12.33 -15.95
CA SER A 246 13.06 12.57 -17.14
C SER A 246 11.56 12.58 -16.85
N MET A 247 11.10 11.84 -15.83
CA MET A 247 9.70 11.81 -15.40
C MET A 247 9.16 13.19 -15.00
N GLY A 248 9.96 14.04 -14.35
CA GLY A 248 9.53 15.39 -13.98
C GLY A 248 9.17 16.26 -15.18
N THR A 249 9.87 16.10 -16.30
CA THR A 249 9.54 16.79 -17.55
C THR A 249 8.21 16.30 -18.12
N SER A 250 7.95 14.98 -18.10
CA SER A 250 6.67 14.42 -18.57
C SER A 250 5.49 14.90 -17.72
N VAL A 251 5.65 14.97 -16.39
CA VAL A 251 4.64 15.52 -15.48
C VAL A 251 4.36 16.98 -15.82
N LYS A 252 5.41 17.81 -15.92
CA LYS A 252 5.27 19.23 -16.27
C LYS A 252 4.59 19.43 -17.63
N GLU A 253 4.85 18.56 -18.60
CA GLU A 253 4.21 18.65 -19.91
C GLU A 253 2.72 18.31 -19.86
N VAL A 254 2.32 17.29 -19.09
CA VAL A 254 0.90 17.00 -18.84
C VAL A 254 0.22 18.18 -18.14
N ILE A 255 0.87 18.77 -17.12
CA ILE A 255 0.39 19.98 -16.43
C ILE A 255 0.16 21.12 -17.42
N ARG A 256 1.16 21.41 -18.26
CA ARG A 256 1.12 22.50 -19.24
C ARG A 256 0.00 22.32 -20.25
N ARG A 257 -0.20 21.10 -20.77
CA ARG A 257 -1.18 20.81 -21.84
C ARG A 257 -2.60 20.65 -21.32
N ARG A 258 -2.80 20.06 -20.14
CA ARG A 258 -4.14 19.80 -19.58
C ARG A 258 -4.60 20.94 -18.68
N GLY A 259 -3.72 21.48 -17.86
CA GLY A 259 -4.01 22.57 -16.93
C GLY A 259 -5.34 22.37 -16.19
N PRO A 260 -6.27 23.34 -16.26
CA PRO A 260 -7.55 23.28 -15.54
C PRO A 260 -8.55 22.26 -16.13
N ALA A 261 -8.26 21.62 -17.26
CA ALA A 261 -9.15 20.63 -17.86
C ALA A 261 -9.02 19.24 -17.20
N MET A 262 -8.05 19.02 -16.31
CA MET A 262 -7.93 17.77 -15.57
C MET A 262 -9.11 17.58 -14.62
N ARG A 263 -9.59 16.34 -14.48
CA ARG A 263 -10.67 15.98 -13.56
C ARG A 263 -10.25 14.92 -12.56
N PRO A 264 -10.88 14.87 -11.37
CA PRO A 264 -10.71 13.75 -10.44
C PRO A 264 -10.96 12.40 -11.13
N GLY A 265 -10.00 11.49 -11.00
CA GLY A 265 -10.05 10.16 -11.59
C GLY A 265 -9.50 10.06 -13.02
N ASP A 266 -9.03 11.17 -13.61
CA ASP A 266 -8.30 11.11 -14.88
C ASP A 266 -6.87 10.62 -14.66
N THR A 267 -6.35 9.89 -15.65
CA THR A 267 -4.95 9.43 -15.69
C THR A 267 -4.43 9.55 -17.12
N TYR A 268 -3.18 10.00 -17.26
CA TYR A 268 -2.54 10.26 -18.56
C TYR A 268 -1.35 9.33 -18.79
N ALA A 269 -1.22 8.78 -19.99
CA ALA A 269 -0.07 7.99 -20.42
C ALA A 269 0.83 8.81 -21.36
N VAL A 270 2.14 8.77 -21.11
CA VAL A 270 3.17 9.48 -21.88
C VAL A 270 4.40 8.60 -22.04
N ASN A 271 4.83 8.37 -23.28
CA ASN A 271 6.16 7.81 -23.60
C ASN A 271 6.96 8.69 -24.57
N ASP A 272 6.48 9.91 -24.82
CA ASP A 272 7.07 10.85 -25.78
C ASP A 272 8.50 11.25 -25.38
N PRO A 273 9.53 10.84 -26.14
CA PRO A 273 10.91 11.14 -25.82
C PRO A 273 11.24 12.64 -25.95
N TYR A 274 10.45 13.40 -26.71
CA TYR A 274 10.65 14.85 -26.86
C TYR A 274 10.28 15.62 -25.58
N HIS A 275 9.44 15.05 -24.72
CA HIS A 275 8.93 15.69 -23.50
C HIS A 275 9.10 14.82 -22.25
N GLY A 276 10.29 14.25 -22.07
CA GLY A 276 10.67 13.54 -20.84
C GLY A 276 10.49 12.02 -20.88
N GLY A 277 10.03 11.45 -21.99
CA GLY A 277 10.24 10.03 -22.26
C GLY A 277 11.74 9.73 -22.45
N THR A 278 12.16 8.54 -22.05
CA THR A 278 13.53 8.04 -22.27
C THR A 278 13.62 7.33 -23.62
N HIS A 279 12.63 6.50 -23.91
CA HIS A 279 12.34 5.89 -25.21
C HIS A 279 10.90 5.33 -25.18
N LEU A 280 10.33 4.95 -26.34
CA LEU A 280 8.91 4.59 -26.44
C LEU A 280 8.45 3.43 -25.53
N PRO A 281 9.24 2.36 -25.31
CA PRO A 281 8.95 1.33 -24.32
C PRO A 281 8.68 1.80 -22.89
N ASP A 282 9.24 2.95 -22.49
CA ASP A 282 9.10 3.48 -21.14
C ASP A 282 7.83 4.33 -21.03
N VAL A 283 6.74 3.69 -20.64
CA VAL A 283 5.43 4.35 -20.51
C VAL A 283 5.30 4.95 -19.11
N THR A 284 5.12 6.26 -19.05
CA THR A 284 4.84 7.01 -17.82
C THR A 284 3.35 7.25 -17.68
N VAL A 285 2.77 6.76 -16.58
CA VAL A 285 1.38 6.95 -16.21
C VAL A 285 1.32 8.01 -15.10
N ILE A 286 0.63 9.12 -15.35
CA ILE A 286 0.58 10.30 -14.48
C ILE A 286 -0.86 10.52 -14.02
N THR A 287 -1.07 10.57 -12.70
CA THR A 287 -2.40 10.77 -12.10
C THR A 287 -2.39 12.00 -11.19
N PRO A 288 -3.20 13.04 -11.47
CA PRO A 288 -3.43 14.15 -10.54
C PRO A 288 -4.20 13.69 -9.31
N VAL A 289 -3.79 14.18 -8.13
CA VAL A 289 -4.50 13.97 -6.87
C VAL A 289 -5.14 15.28 -6.43
N PHE A 290 -6.46 15.27 -6.25
CA PHE A 290 -7.26 16.45 -5.96
C PHE A 290 -7.55 16.58 -4.46
N ALA A 291 -7.81 17.81 -4.01
CA ALA A 291 -8.32 18.07 -2.67
C ALA A 291 -9.69 17.38 -2.47
N ALA A 292 -9.95 16.93 -1.24
CA ALA A 292 -11.25 16.36 -0.90
C ALA A 292 -12.35 17.42 -1.08
N GLU A 293 -13.47 17.00 -1.66
CA GLU A 293 -14.66 17.86 -1.78
C GLU A 293 -15.14 18.27 -0.37
N PRO A 294 -15.48 19.55 -0.16
CA PRO A 294 -16.11 20.02 1.06
C PRO A 294 -17.35 19.20 1.41
N ALA A 295 -17.49 18.83 2.69
CA ALA A 295 -18.62 18.02 3.17
C ALA A 295 -19.99 18.71 3.02
N ASP A 296 -20.01 20.01 2.74
CA ASP A 296 -21.22 20.81 2.52
C ASP A 296 -21.71 20.81 1.06
N GLY A 297 -21.02 20.09 0.16
CA GLY A 297 -21.41 19.97 -1.24
C GLY A 297 -21.22 21.25 -2.05
N THR A 298 -20.48 22.23 -1.52
CA THR A 298 -20.04 23.38 -2.32
C THR A 298 -19.03 22.90 -3.37
N GLU A 299 -19.22 23.35 -4.61
CA GLU A 299 -18.33 23.02 -5.73
C GLU A 299 -16.92 23.46 -5.35
N SER A 300 -16.01 22.49 -5.09
CA SER A 300 -14.62 22.85 -4.91
C SER A 300 -14.04 23.21 -6.27
N ASP A 301 -13.27 24.29 -6.29
CA ASP A 301 -12.32 24.52 -7.38
C ASP A 301 -11.40 23.30 -7.33
N HIS A 302 -11.54 22.33 -8.26
CA HIS A 302 -10.90 21.03 -8.24
C HIS A 302 -9.37 21.19 -8.20
N LYS A 303 -8.84 21.45 -7.01
CA LYS A 303 -7.47 21.87 -6.80
C LYS A 303 -6.60 20.64 -6.73
N VAL A 304 -5.65 20.53 -7.64
CA VAL A 304 -4.62 19.50 -7.57
C VAL A 304 -3.70 19.79 -6.38
N LEU A 305 -3.54 18.81 -5.50
CA LEU A 305 -2.64 18.84 -4.35
C LEU A 305 -1.24 18.37 -4.71
N PHE A 306 -1.13 17.33 -5.53
CA PHE A 306 0.13 16.74 -5.99
C PHE A 306 -0.16 15.79 -7.16
N TYR A 307 0.89 15.27 -7.79
CA TYR A 307 0.80 14.24 -8.82
C TYR A 307 1.55 12.99 -8.38
N VAL A 308 1.02 11.84 -8.78
CA VAL A 308 1.74 10.57 -8.71
C VAL A 308 2.07 10.12 -10.12
N ALA A 309 3.27 9.59 -10.32
CA ALA A 309 3.65 8.99 -11.60
C ALA A 309 4.34 7.64 -11.43
N SER A 310 3.99 6.71 -12.31
CA SER A 310 4.59 5.38 -12.42
C SER A 310 5.09 5.20 -13.84
N ARG A 311 6.39 4.95 -14.00
CA ARG A 311 7.01 4.58 -15.28
C ARG A 311 7.34 3.10 -15.26
N GLY A 312 7.04 2.36 -16.32
CA GLY A 312 7.43 0.97 -16.47
C GLY A 312 7.90 0.68 -17.89
N HIS A 313 8.89 -0.20 -18.02
CA HIS A 313 9.42 -0.61 -19.30
C HIS A 313 8.62 -1.77 -19.91
N HIS A 314 8.09 -1.53 -21.10
CA HIS A 314 7.36 -2.54 -21.87
C HIS A 314 8.29 -3.21 -22.87
N ALA A 315 8.28 -4.55 -22.94
CA ALA A 315 9.17 -5.28 -23.84
C ALA A 315 8.88 -5.05 -25.34
N GLU A 316 7.72 -4.48 -25.66
CA GLU A 316 7.16 -4.32 -27.00
C GLU A 316 6.13 -3.19 -26.96
N ILE A 317 6.18 -2.27 -27.94
CA ILE A 317 5.23 -1.16 -28.07
C ILE A 317 4.80 -0.93 -29.54
N GLY A 318 4.98 -1.94 -30.39
CA GLY A 318 4.93 -1.79 -31.84
C GLY A 318 6.31 -1.51 -32.42
N GLY A 319 6.33 -1.12 -33.70
CA GLY A 319 7.55 -0.79 -34.44
C GLY A 319 7.80 -1.71 -35.63
N ILE A 320 8.83 -1.39 -36.41
CA ILE A 320 9.18 -2.12 -37.64
C ILE A 320 9.72 -3.54 -37.38
N ALA A 321 10.17 -3.82 -36.16
CA ALA A 321 10.65 -5.12 -35.73
C ALA A 321 10.15 -5.43 -34.31
N PRO A 322 9.82 -6.70 -34.00
CA PRO A 322 9.45 -7.09 -32.64
C PRO A 322 10.56 -6.82 -31.64
N GLY A 323 10.17 -6.38 -30.44
CA GLY A 323 11.05 -6.05 -29.33
C GLY A 323 10.97 -4.58 -28.92
N SER A 324 11.80 -4.20 -27.94
CA SER A 324 11.75 -2.89 -27.28
C SER A 324 12.32 -1.78 -28.17
N MET A 325 13.46 -2.01 -28.84
CA MET A 325 14.19 -0.96 -29.58
C MET A 325 14.65 -1.46 -30.96
N PRO A 326 13.88 -1.21 -32.04
CA PRO A 326 14.26 -1.63 -33.40
C PRO A 326 15.45 -0.82 -33.94
N ALA A 327 16.61 -1.49 -34.08
CA ALA A 327 17.88 -0.85 -34.49
C ALA A 327 17.90 -0.29 -35.93
N GLY A 328 16.95 -0.67 -36.78
CA GLY A 328 16.85 -0.23 -38.17
C GLY A 328 15.97 1.01 -38.39
N SER A 329 15.50 1.65 -37.32
CA SER A 329 14.58 2.78 -37.41
C SER A 329 15.32 4.05 -37.85
N HIS A 330 14.70 4.78 -38.76
CA HIS A 330 15.14 6.08 -39.27
C HIS A 330 14.23 7.22 -38.80
N SER A 331 13.06 6.90 -38.24
CA SER A 331 12.11 7.84 -37.65
C SER A 331 11.40 7.25 -36.44
N ILE A 332 10.86 8.12 -35.56
CA ILE A 332 10.19 7.69 -34.32
C ILE A 332 8.94 6.84 -34.59
N ASP A 333 8.24 7.09 -35.71
CA ASP A 333 7.05 6.32 -36.11
C ASP A 333 7.38 4.85 -36.39
N GLU A 334 8.63 4.54 -36.74
CA GLU A 334 9.12 3.18 -36.97
C GLU A 334 9.52 2.47 -35.66
N GLU A 335 9.67 3.21 -34.56
CA GLU A 335 10.07 2.67 -33.25
C GLU A 335 8.89 2.14 -32.43
N GLY A 336 7.66 2.52 -32.77
CA GLY A 336 6.44 2.01 -32.14
C GLY A 336 5.38 3.07 -31.87
N VAL A 337 4.43 2.74 -31.00
CA VAL A 337 3.29 3.58 -30.69
C VAL A 337 3.68 4.69 -29.70
N LEU A 338 3.45 5.93 -30.12
CA LEU A 338 3.67 7.13 -29.33
C LEU A 338 2.41 7.51 -28.55
N PHE A 339 2.48 7.45 -27.22
CA PHE A 339 1.54 8.09 -26.31
C PHE A 339 1.99 9.53 -26.05
N ASP A 340 1.44 10.47 -26.81
CA ASP A 340 1.58 11.89 -26.54
C ASP A 340 0.38 12.39 -25.70
N ASN A 341 0.54 12.39 -24.38
CA ASN A 341 -0.50 12.84 -23.42
C ASN A 341 -1.85 12.13 -23.62
N TRP A 342 -1.80 10.81 -23.75
CA TRP A 342 -3.00 9.98 -23.97
C TRP A 342 -3.85 9.91 -22.69
N LEU A 343 -5.15 10.20 -22.78
CA LEU A 343 -6.07 10.01 -21.66
C LEU A 343 -6.35 8.51 -21.49
N LEU A 344 -5.69 7.91 -20.50
CA LEU A 344 -5.72 6.46 -20.24
C LEU A 344 -6.94 6.07 -19.40
N THR A 345 -7.26 6.88 -18.39
CA THR A 345 -8.42 6.73 -17.53
C THR A 345 -9.21 8.03 -17.57
N GLU A 346 -10.51 7.95 -17.72
CA GLU A 346 -11.43 9.10 -17.72
C GLU A 346 -12.45 8.91 -16.60
N ASN A 347 -12.48 9.82 -15.62
CA ASN A 347 -13.37 9.74 -14.45
C ASN A 347 -13.32 8.37 -13.74
N GLY A 348 -12.13 7.78 -13.59
CA GLY A 348 -11.92 6.47 -12.97
C GLY A 348 -12.25 5.26 -13.85
N ARG A 349 -12.76 5.47 -15.09
CA ARG A 349 -12.98 4.41 -16.08
C ARG A 349 -11.74 4.25 -16.96
N PHE A 350 -11.12 3.08 -16.92
CA PHE A 350 -10.04 2.73 -17.85
C PHE A 350 -10.57 2.66 -19.29
N ARG A 351 -9.93 3.37 -20.21
CA ARG A 351 -10.29 3.46 -21.63
C ARG A 351 -9.65 2.32 -22.42
N GLU A 352 -9.98 1.08 -22.05
CA GLU A 352 -9.33 -0.13 -22.56
C GLU A 352 -9.48 -0.30 -24.07
N ASP A 353 -10.71 -0.25 -24.58
CA ASP A 353 -11.00 -0.41 -26.01
C ASP A 353 -10.37 0.70 -26.85
N GLU A 354 -10.34 1.92 -26.33
CA GLU A 354 -9.71 3.06 -27.00
C GLU A 354 -8.18 2.91 -27.03
N THR A 355 -7.58 2.51 -25.91
CA THR A 355 -6.13 2.29 -25.80
C THR A 355 -5.68 1.09 -26.64
N LEU A 356 -6.49 0.04 -26.69
CA LEU A 356 -6.23 -1.13 -27.51
C LEU A 356 -6.26 -0.79 -29.00
N ARG A 357 -7.24 0.01 -29.45
CA ARG A 357 -7.28 0.50 -30.85
C ARG A 357 -6.04 1.32 -31.18
N LEU A 358 -5.65 2.24 -30.30
CA LEU A 358 -4.41 3.01 -30.48
C LEU A 358 -3.17 2.11 -30.68
N LEU A 359 -3.07 1.01 -29.93
CA LEU A 359 -1.96 0.06 -30.03
C LEU A 359 -2.02 -0.88 -31.25
N THR A 360 -3.22 -1.16 -31.77
CA THR A 360 -3.43 -2.18 -32.81
C THR A 360 -3.70 -1.62 -34.20
N GLU A 361 -4.13 -0.37 -34.30
CA GLU A 361 -4.42 0.32 -35.56
C GLU A 361 -3.29 1.29 -35.97
N ALA A 362 -2.24 1.42 -35.17
CA ALA A 362 -1.05 2.20 -35.53
C ALA A 362 -0.35 1.63 -36.78
N PRO A 363 0.40 2.46 -37.55
CA PRO A 363 1.13 2.02 -38.74
C PRO A 363 2.04 0.81 -38.48
N HIS A 364 2.66 0.79 -37.30
CA HIS A 364 3.49 -0.31 -36.81
C HIS A 364 2.91 -0.86 -35.51
N PRO A 365 1.88 -1.73 -35.59
CA PRO A 365 1.09 -2.12 -34.44
C PRO A 365 1.84 -3.08 -33.53
N HIS A 366 1.45 -3.07 -32.26
CA HIS A 366 1.95 -3.97 -31.23
C HIS A 366 1.78 -5.45 -31.63
N ALA A 367 2.88 -6.21 -31.62
CA ALA A 367 2.96 -7.50 -32.32
C ALA A 367 2.07 -8.63 -31.74
N THR A 368 1.71 -8.60 -30.46
CA THR A 368 0.97 -9.70 -29.78
C THR A 368 -0.49 -9.86 -30.22
N ARG A 369 -0.99 -9.08 -31.19
CA ARG A 369 -2.34 -9.27 -31.79
C ARG A 369 -2.40 -9.14 -33.31
N ARG A 370 -1.36 -9.57 -34.05
CA ARG A 370 -1.54 -9.82 -35.50
C ARG A 370 -2.54 -10.98 -35.71
N PRO A 371 -3.58 -10.83 -36.54
CA PRO A 371 -4.63 -11.86 -36.71
C PRO A 371 -4.18 -13.21 -37.32
N THR A 372 -2.92 -13.37 -37.71
CA THR A 372 -2.47 -14.47 -38.59
C THR A 372 -1.31 -15.32 -38.05
N SER A 373 -0.90 -15.19 -36.79
CA SER A 373 0.20 -16.00 -36.23
C SER A 373 -0.32 -17.05 -35.24
N PRO A 374 -0.19 -18.37 -35.52
CA PRO A 374 -0.75 -19.44 -34.68
C PRO A 374 0.12 -19.83 -33.48
N THR A 375 1.18 -19.09 -33.18
CA THR A 375 2.17 -19.46 -32.17
C THR A 375 2.53 -18.25 -31.32
N CYS A 376 2.41 -18.41 -29.99
CA CYS A 376 2.64 -17.44 -28.92
C CYS A 376 1.53 -16.41 -28.71
N VAL A 377 0.48 -16.83 -28.00
CA VAL A 377 -0.54 -15.95 -27.41
C VAL A 377 -0.35 -15.91 -25.90
N PRO A 378 0.02 -14.76 -25.30
CA PRO A 378 -0.57 -14.30 -24.05
C PRO A 378 -1.80 -13.45 -24.41
N ARG A 379 -2.98 -13.80 -23.91
CA ARG A 379 -4.25 -13.19 -24.35
C ARG A 379 -4.50 -11.74 -23.88
N SER A 380 -3.62 -11.09 -23.10
CA SER A 380 -3.93 -9.77 -22.52
C SER A 380 -2.68 -8.95 -22.15
N PRO A 381 -2.75 -7.60 -22.16
CA PRO A 381 -1.68 -6.70 -21.75
C PRO A 381 -1.58 -6.56 -20.21
N PRO A 382 -0.47 -6.00 -19.68
CA PRO A 382 -0.35 -5.62 -18.27
C PRO A 382 -1.31 -4.47 -17.96
N THR A 383 -2.36 -4.75 -17.19
CA THR A 383 -3.28 -3.74 -16.65
C THR A 383 -2.77 -3.25 -15.30
N THR A 384 -2.01 -2.16 -15.27
CA THR A 384 -1.77 -1.42 -14.03
C THR A 384 -2.85 -0.36 -13.88
N ARG A 385 -3.84 -0.60 -13.02
CA ARG A 385 -4.73 0.47 -12.55
C ARG A 385 -4.14 1.01 -11.24
N VAL A 386 -3.48 2.17 -11.31
CA VAL A 386 -3.18 2.97 -10.13
C VAL A 386 -4.48 3.64 -9.71
N SER A 387 -5.05 3.28 -8.56
CA SER A 387 -6.18 4.01 -7.98
C SER A 387 -5.74 4.71 -6.69
N THR A 388 -6.10 5.99 -6.60
CA THR A 388 -5.64 7.00 -5.64
C THR A 388 -6.40 7.01 -4.31
N ARG A 389 -6.91 5.88 -3.82
CA ARG A 389 -7.69 5.82 -2.57
C ARG A 389 -6.89 5.56 -1.29
N SER A 390 -5.58 5.80 -1.29
CA SER A 390 -4.74 5.71 -0.09
C SER A 390 -3.95 7.01 0.12
N ALA A 391 -4.66 8.12 0.25
CA ALA A 391 -4.14 9.36 0.82
C ALA A 391 -5.31 10.08 1.51
N ALA A 392 -5.81 9.48 2.58
CA ALA A 392 -6.69 10.12 3.56
C ALA A 392 -6.23 9.70 4.95
#